data_AF-A0ABD0TNY4-F1
#
_entry.id   AF-A0ABD0TNY4-F1
#
_cell.length_a   1.000
_cell.length_b   1.000
_cell.length_c   1.000
_cell.angle_alpha   90.00
_cell.angle_beta   90.00
_cell.angle_gamma   90.00
#
_symmetry.space_group_name_H-M   'P 1'
#
loop_
_entity.id
_entity.type
_entity.pdbx_description
1 polymer ?
#
loop_
_entity_poly.entity_id
_entity_poly.type
_entity_poly.pdbx_seq_one_letter_code
_entity_poly.pdbx_strand_id
1 'polypeptide(L)'
;MAQTAGVKPMTIAGRVASERERCIGMTDAERAWRKQWLQDQVLASNEPVHVEEYWRERTNPIRRFYRKPLDVLFTKLSPVLGQERAINYRYITGKLGLMAIGVLSIHYYFKYQGNDWTKKGGWRVLKTKPMVLPGQPGFPYKSERCNDNDYAERGFKKATI
;
A
#
# COMPACT_ATOMS: atom_id res chain seq x y z
N MET A 1 7.20 10.79 17.85
CA MET A 1 7.85 12.07 18.20
C MET A 1 8.47 11.86 19.57
N ALA A 2 9.80 11.96 19.68
CA ALA A 2 10.46 11.80 20.98
C ALA A 2 9.96 12.92 21.91
N GLN A 3 9.48 12.55 23.10
CA GLN A 3 9.07 13.50 24.12
C GLN A 3 10.33 14.12 24.72
N THR A 4 10.75 15.30 24.23
CA THR A 4 11.72 16.11 24.96
C THR A 4 11.01 16.63 26.21
N ALA A 5 11.51 16.28 27.39
CA ALA A 5 10.89 16.49 28.71
C ALA A 5 10.67 17.97 29.06
N GLY A 6 9.72 18.64 28.39
CA GLY A 6 9.42 20.07 28.57
C GLY A 6 10.38 21.04 27.89
N VAL A 7 11.50 20.57 27.32
CA VAL A 7 12.46 21.41 26.61
C VAL A 7 12.12 21.47 25.12
N LYS A 8 12.06 22.68 24.55
CA LYS A 8 11.85 22.87 23.11
C LYS A 8 12.95 22.13 22.35
N PRO A 9 12.62 21.15 21.48
CA PRO A 9 13.63 20.43 20.73
C PRO A 9 14.36 21.42 19.82
N MET A 10 15.62 21.71 20.14
CA MET A 10 16.49 22.51 19.28
C MET A 10 17.16 21.57 18.28
N THR A 11 17.09 21.90 17.00
CA THR A 11 17.80 21.15 15.97
C THR A 11 19.31 21.39 16.15
N ILE A 12 20.07 20.30 16.34
CA ILE A 12 21.53 20.36 16.52
C ILE A 12 22.23 21.10 15.35
N ALA A 13 21.61 21.07 14.17
CA ALA A 13 22.10 21.74 12.97
C ALA A 13 21.98 23.28 13.00
N GLY A 14 21.18 23.87 13.89
CA GLY A 14 21.04 25.33 14.05
C GLY A 14 20.59 26.08 12.78
N ARG A 15 20.92 27.39 12.71
CA ARG A 15 20.62 28.29 11.57
C ARG A 15 21.25 27.81 10.26
N VAL A 16 22.48 27.30 10.34
CA VAL A 16 23.30 26.85 9.20
C VAL A 16 22.80 25.57 8.52
N ALA A 17 21.73 24.95 9.02
CA ALA A 17 21.04 23.87 8.30
C ALA A 17 20.57 24.34 6.92
N SER A 18 20.00 25.56 6.85
CA SER A 18 19.54 26.17 5.60
C SER A 18 20.72 26.63 4.75
N GLU A 19 20.68 26.34 3.44
CA GLU A 19 21.71 26.78 2.48
C GLU A 19 21.73 28.30 2.36
N ARG A 20 20.57 28.96 2.42
CA ARG A 20 20.47 30.42 2.32
C ARG A 20 21.21 31.12 3.45
N GLU A 21 21.07 30.62 4.67
CA GLU A 21 21.74 31.14 5.85
C GLU A 21 23.27 30.98 5.77
N ARG A 22 23.72 29.89 5.12
CA ARG A 22 25.15 29.69 4.85
C ARG A 22 25.69 30.71 3.84
N CYS A 23 24.88 31.09 2.84
CA CYS A 23 25.27 32.07 1.83
C CYS A 23 25.32 33.50 2.36
N ILE A 24 24.51 33.84 3.38
CA ILE A 24 24.52 35.17 4.03
C ILE A 24 25.84 35.39 4.79
N GLY A 25 26.44 34.32 5.32
CA GLY A 25 27.72 34.34 6.01
C GLY A 25 27.68 33.52 7.29
N MET A 26 28.83 32.96 7.66
CA MET A 26 29.00 32.19 8.89
C MET A 26 30.11 32.80 9.73
N THR A 27 29.88 32.89 11.05
CA THR A 27 30.94 33.20 12.02
C THR A 27 31.93 32.03 12.12
N ASP A 28 33.13 32.28 12.63
CA ASP A 28 34.15 31.22 12.76
C ASP A 28 33.69 30.08 13.68
N ALA A 29 32.94 30.42 14.75
CA ALA A 29 32.32 29.44 15.64
C ALA A 29 31.28 28.57 14.91
N GLU A 30 30.44 29.18 14.07
CA GLU A 30 29.46 28.45 13.26
C GLU A 30 30.13 27.53 12.23
N ARG A 31 31.27 27.94 11.65
CA ARG A 31 32.05 27.08 10.73
C ARG A 31 32.67 25.90 11.45
N ALA A 32 33.24 26.10 12.63
CA ALA A 32 33.79 25.02 13.45
C ALA A 32 32.70 24.01 13.83
N TRP A 33 31.54 24.50 14.28
CA TRP A 33 30.38 23.66 14.59
C TRP A 33 29.90 22.88 13.37
N ARG A 34 29.80 23.53 12.21
CA ARG A 34 29.37 22.87 10.97
C ARG A 34 30.37 21.80 10.52
N LYS A 35 31.67 22.05 10.69
CA LYS A 35 32.72 21.07 10.39
C LYS A 35 32.55 19.83 11.27
N GLN A 36 32.32 20.01 12.57
CA GLN A 36 32.05 18.90 13.48
C GLN A 36 30.77 18.16 13.09
N TRP A 37 29.66 18.87 12.89
CA TRP A 37 28.40 18.26 12.47
C TRP A 37 28.55 17.42 11.19
N LEU A 38 29.29 17.91 10.19
CA LEU A 38 29.53 17.17 8.96
C LEU A 38 30.34 15.89 9.19
N GLN A 39 31.30 15.91 10.12
CA GLN A 39 32.04 14.71 10.52
C GLN A 39 31.14 13.73 11.28
N ASP A 40 30.23 14.22 12.12
CA ASP A 40 29.28 13.39 12.87
C ASP A 40 28.27 12.68 11.94
N GLN A 41 28.07 13.17 10.71
CA GLN A 41 27.25 12.47 9.70
C GLN A 41 27.98 11.32 9.00
N VAL A 42 29.30 11.20 9.15
CA VAL A 42 30.06 10.10 8.57
C VAL A 42 29.77 8.84 9.39
N LEU A 43 29.05 7.91 8.79
CA LEU A 43 28.74 6.63 9.40
C LEU A 43 30.02 5.82 9.61
N ALA A 44 30.03 4.99 10.65
CA ALA A 44 31.11 4.04 10.87
C ALA A 44 31.17 3.02 9.74
N SER A 45 32.36 2.49 9.45
CA SER A 45 32.58 1.58 8.31
C SER A 45 31.78 0.27 8.38
N ASN A 46 31.35 -0.12 9.57
CA ASN A 46 30.52 -1.29 9.83
C ASN A 46 29.02 -1.02 9.66
N GLU A 47 28.59 0.23 9.51
CA GLU A 47 27.20 0.59 9.33
C GLU A 47 26.86 0.74 7.84
N PRO A 48 25.70 0.25 7.37
CA PRO A 48 24.59 -0.35 8.13
C PRO A 48 24.76 -1.86 8.41
N VAL A 49 24.51 -2.29 9.65
CA VAL A 49 24.57 -3.72 10.03
C VAL A 49 23.25 -4.43 9.71
N HIS A 50 23.30 -5.43 8.82
CA HIS A 50 22.17 -6.30 8.56
C HIS A 50 22.17 -7.51 9.51
N VAL A 51 21.27 -7.52 10.50
CA VAL A 51 21.13 -8.62 11.46
C VAL A 51 20.08 -9.62 10.96
N GLU A 52 20.51 -10.75 10.41
CA GLU A 52 19.60 -11.74 9.79
C GLU A 52 18.54 -12.28 10.76
N GLU A 53 18.92 -12.50 12.02
CA GLU A 53 18.06 -13.02 13.08
C GLU A 53 16.85 -12.10 13.31
N TYR A 54 17.10 -10.80 13.42
CA TYR A 54 16.05 -9.79 13.58
C TYR A 54 15.07 -9.79 12.40
N TRP A 55 15.57 -9.91 11.16
CA TRP A 55 14.72 -9.95 9.97
C TRP A 55 13.92 -11.23 9.85
N ARG A 56 14.53 -12.35 10.26
CA ARG A 56 13.90 -13.66 10.36
C ARG A 56 12.76 -13.55 11.37
N GLU A 57 13.00 -13.25 12.62
CA GLU A 57 11.97 -13.22 13.66
C GLU A 57 10.82 -12.26 13.36
N ARG A 58 11.11 -11.09 12.75
CA ARG A 58 10.07 -10.12 12.39
C ARG A 58 9.14 -10.58 11.26
N THR A 59 9.53 -11.57 10.47
CA THR A 59 8.77 -11.98 9.28
C THR A 59 8.23 -13.40 9.37
N ASN A 60 6.89 -13.51 9.33
CA ASN A 60 6.17 -14.79 9.35
C ASN A 60 6.62 -15.72 8.21
N PRO A 61 6.68 -17.05 8.42
CA PRO A 61 7.09 -18.01 7.39
C PRO A 61 6.28 -17.92 6.09
N ILE A 62 4.95 -17.77 6.19
CA ILE A 62 4.05 -17.57 5.03
C ILE A 62 4.45 -16.33 4.24
N ARG A 63 4.79 -15.25 4.95
CA ARG A 63 5.24 -14.00 4.34
C ARG A 63 6.55 -14.15 3.61
N ARG A 64 7.46 -14.98 4.09
CA ARG A 64 8.73 -15.26 3.40
C ARG A 64 8.51 -16.10 2.15
N PHE A 65 7.59 -17.07 2.21
CA PHE A 65 7.32 -17.96 1.09
C PHE A 65 6.83 -17.19 -0.14
N TYR A 66 5.77 -16.38 -0.03
CA TYR A 66 5.25 -15.64 -1.19
C TYR A 66 6.18 -14.50 -1.64
N ARG A 67 7.06 -14.02 -0.75
CA ARG A 67 8.01 -12.92 -1.03
C ARG A 67 9.27 -13.41 -1.75
N LYS A 68 9.71 -14.64 -1.48
CA LYS A 68 10.92 -15.27 -2.05
C LYS A 68 11.11 -15.06 -3.57
N PRO A 69 10.11 -15.30 -4.45
CA PRO A 69 10.34 -15.18 -5.89
C PRO A 69 10.75 -13.76 -6.31
N LEU A 70 10.11 -12.74 -5.75
CA LEU A 70 10.47 -11.35 -6.02
C LEU A 70 11.80 -10.96 -5.37
N ASP A 71 12.10 -11.47 -4.17
CA ASP A 71 13.40 -11.22 -3.55
C ASP A 71 14.54 -11.79 -4.41
N VAL A 72 14.41 -13.00 -4.97
CA VAL A 72 15.41 -13.61 -5.86
C VAL A 72 15.56 -12.83 -7.17
N LEU A 73 14.45 -12.36 -7.74
CA LEU A 73 14.49 -11.57 -8.98
C LEU A 73 15.20 -10.23 -8.76
N PHE A 74 14.82 -9.48 -7.73
CA PHE A 74 15.36 -8.14 -7.49
C PHE A 74 16.76 -8.14 -6.87
N THR A 75 17.18 -9.21 -6.19
CA THR A 75 18.59 -9.38 -5.80
C THR A 75 19.48 -9.55 -7.02
N LYS A 76 19.05 -10.34 -8.03
CA LYS A 76 19.78 -10.48 -9.30
C LYS A 76 19.79 -9.21 -10.15
N LEU A 77 18.73 -8.39 -10.07
CA LEU A 77 18.64 -7.11 -10.79
C LEU A 77 19.28 -5.93 -10.05
N SER A 78 19.64 -6.09 -8.77
CA SER A 78 20.26 -5.05 -7.94
C SER A 78 21.55 -4.42 -8.51
N PRO A 79 22.50 -5.15 -9.16
CA PRO A 79 23.70 -4.52 -9.71
C PRO A 79 23.41 -3.58 -10.88
N VAL A 80 22.30 -3.77 -11.59
CA VAL A 80 21.93 -2.94 -12.76
C VAL A 80 21.07 -1.75 -12.33
N LEU A 81 20.15 -1.96 -11.38
CA LEU A 81 19.17 -0.95 -10.97
C LEU A 81 19.70 -0.02 -9.85
N GLY A 82 20.65 -0.50 -9.05
CA GLY A 82 21.02 0.08 -7.77
C GLY A 82 20.11 -0.41 -6.63
N GLN A 83 20.64 -0.43 -5.40
CA GLN A 83 19.93 -1.02 -4.26
C GLN A 83 18.61 -0.32 -3.92
N GLU A 84 18.61 1.01 -3.85
CA GLU A 84 17.42 1.81 -3.53
C GLU A 84 16.27 1.57 -4.52
N ARG A 85 16.58 1.59 -5.81
CA ARG A 85 15.58 1.38 -6.87
C ARG A 85 15.07 -0.05 -6.88
N ALA A 86 15.95 -1.04 -6.70
CA ALA A 86 15.56 -2.45 -6.63
C ALA A 86 14.58 -2.71 -5.47
N ILE A 87 14.81 -2.11 -4.30
CA ILE A 87 13.91 -2.22 -3.14
C ILE A 87 12.53 -1.62 -3.45
N ASN A 88 12.50 -0.42 -4.04
CA ASN A 88 11.27 0.28 -4.37
C ASN A 88 10.45 -0.46 -5.43
N TYR A 89 11.08 -0.91 -6.52
CA TYR A 89 10.39 -1.65 -7.57
C TYR A 89 9.87 -3.00 -7.07
N ARG A 90 10.65 -3.73 -6.28
CA ARG A 90 10.18 -4.97 -5.63
C ARG A 90 8.91 -4.76 -4.81
N TYR A 91 8.85 -3.66 -4.05
CA TYR A 91 7.68 -3.31 -3.25
C TYR A 91 6.44 -3.01 -4.10
N ILE A 92 6.61 -2.19 -5.14
CA ILE A 92 5.52 -1.81 -6.05
C ILE A 92 5.02 -3.02 -6.84
N THR A 93 5.92 -3.76 -7.48
CA THR A 93 5.59 -4.95 -8.27
C THR A 93 4.89 -6.00 -7.41
N GLY A 94 5.35 -6.24 -6.18
CA GLY A 94 4.70 -7.18 -5.27
C GLY A 94 3.27 -6.78 -4.92
N LYS A 95 3.02 -5.49 -4.64
CA LYS A 95 1.66 -4.99 -4.35
C LYS A 95 0.75 -5.07 -5.57
N LEU A 96 1.23 -4.63 -6.73
CA LEU A 96 0.45 -4.66 -7.96
C LEU A 96 0.14 -6.09 -8.40
N GLY A 97 1.11 -7.01 -8.29
CA GLY A 97 0.91 -8.42 -8.60
C GLY A 97 -0.16 -9.06 -7.71
N LEU A 98 -0.09 -8.86 -6.40
CA LEU A 98 -1.11 -9.37 -5.47
C LEU A 98 -2.49 -8.74 -5.71
N MET A 99 -2.53 -7.43 -6.00
CA MET A 99 -3.78 -6.74 -6.34
C MET A 99 -4.40 -7.34 -7.61
N ALA A 100 -3.60 -7.52 -8.67
CA ALA A 100 -4.08 -8.06 -9.94
C ALA A 100 -4.64 -9.47 -9.77
N ILE A 101 -3.92 -10.35 -9.05
CA ILE A 101 -4.40 -11.70 -8.73
C ILE A 101 -5.70 -11.64 -7.93
N GLY A 102 -5.79 -10.76 -6.94
CA GLY A 102 -7.00 -10.58 -6.14
C GLY A 102 -8.20 -10.14 -6.97
N VAL A 103 -8.03 -9.12 -7.83
CA VAL A 103 -9.10 -8.61 -8.71
C VAL A 103 -9.55 -9.68 -9.69
N LEU A 104 -8.62 -10.38 -10.35
CA LEU A 104 -8.95 -11.45 -11.30
C LEU A 104 -9.66 -12.61 -10.60
N SER A 105 -9.21 -13.00 -9.41
CA SER A 105 -9.84 -14.08 -8.62
C SER A 105 -11.26 -13.72 -8.21
N ILE A 106 -11.48 -12.49 -7.72
CA ILE A 106 -12.81 -11.99 -7.34
C ILE A 106 -13.72 -11.90 -8.58
N HIS A 107 -13.21 -11.37 -9.69
CA HIS A 107 -13.98 -11.25 -10.93
C HIS A 107 -14.39 -12.62 -11.47
N TYR A 108 -13.43 -13.55 -11.54
CA TYR A 108 -13.67 -14.93 -11.97
C TYR A 108 -14.69 -15.63 -11.07
N TYR A 109 -14.58 -15.46 -9.75
CA TYR A 109 -15.52 -16.00 -8.78
C TYR A 109 -16.95 -15.51 -9.05
N PHE A 110 -17.17 -14.20 -9.15
CA PHE A 110 -18.51 -13.67 -9.42
C PHE A 110 -19.04 -14.03 -10.80
N LYS A 111 -18.16 -14.21 -11.80
CA LYS A 111 -18.56 -14.56 -13.16
C LYS A 111 -19.10 -15.99 -13.28
N TYR A 112 -18.51 -16.96 -12.59
CA TYR A 112 -18.83 -18.39 -12.77
C TYR A 112 -19.43 -19.07 -11.54
N GLN A 113 -19.19 -18.53 -10.35
CA GLN A 113 -19.58 -19.11 -9.07
C GLN A 113 -20.49 -18.15 -8.26
N GLY A 114 -21.23 -17.31 -8.97
CA GLY A 114 -22.31 -16.50 -8.38
C GLY A 114 -23.35 -17.37 -7.66
N ASN A 115 -24.03 -16.77 -6.67
CA ASN A 115 -25.11 -17.40 -5.94
C ASN A 115 -26.39 -17.40 -6.80
N ASP A 116 -26.54 -18.46 -7.59
CA ASP A 116 -27.73 -18.73 -8.40
C ASP A 116 -28.69 -19.68 -7.67
N TRP A 117 -29.95 -19.71 -8.11
CA TRP A 117 -30.99 -20.58 -7.56
C TRP A 117 -30.64 -22.08 -7.59
N THR A 118 -29.75 -22.51 -8.49
CA THR A 118 -29.29 -23.90 -8.63
C THR A 118 -28.24 -24.30 -7.59
N LYS A 119 -27.65 -23.35 -6.86
CA LYS A 119 -26.54 -23.59 -5.92
C LYS A 119 -26.92 -23.17 -4.51
N LYS A 120 -26.54 -23.98 -3.51
CA LYS A 120 -26.82 -23.71 -2.09
C LYS A 120 -25.89 -22.65 -1.48
N GLY A 121 -24.71 -22.44 -2.07
CA GLY A 121 -23.67 -21.54 -1.55
C GLY A 121 -23.32 -20.41 -2.50
N GLY A 122 -22.38 -19.57 -2.08
CA GLY A 122 -21.89 -18.44 -2.86
C GLY A 122 -22.28 -17.09 -2.28
N TRP A 123 -21.52 -16.05 -2.63
CA TRP A 123 -21.78 -14.70 -2.15
C TRP A 123 -23.08 -14.14 -2.75
N ARG A 124 -23.99 -13.72 -1.87
CA ARG A 124 -25.24 -13.07 -2.27
C ARG A 124 -25.01 -11.57 -2.47
N VAL A 125 -25.19 -11.11 -3.71
CA VAL A 125 -25.09 -9.69 -4.05
C VAL A 125 -26.49 -9.09 -4.15
N LEU A 126 -26.85 -8.26 -3.17
CA LEU A 126 -28.07 -7.45 -3.21
C LEU A 126 -27.68 -6.02 -3.57
N LYS A 127 -28.22 -5.51 -4.67
CA LYS A 127 -28.07 -4.11 -5.08
C LYS A 127 -29.23 -3.29 -4.54
N THR A 128 -28.93 -2.14 -3.96
CA THR A 128 -29.92 -1.13 -3.60
C THR A 128 -30.42 -0.42 -4.86
N LYS A 129 -31.58 0.25 -4.75
CA LYS A 129 -32.12 1.05 -5.85
C LYS A 129 -31.12 2.15 -6.27
N PRO A 130 -30.93 2.40 -7.57
CA PRO A 130 -30.14 3.53 -8.02
C PRO A 130 -30.87 4.84 -7.69
N MET A 131 -30.11 5.92 -7.48
CA MET A 131 -30.66 7.26 -7.33
C MET A 131 -31.05 7.78 -8.72
N VAL A 132 -32.33 8.12 -8.90
CA VAL A 132 -32.85 8.70 -10.15
C VAL A 132 -33.59 9.98 -9.79
N LEU A 133 -33.16 11.11 -10.37
CA LEU A 133 -33.69 12.44 -10.08
C LEU A 133 -34.74 12.88 -11.13
N PRO A 134 -35.65 13.80 -10.80
CA PRO A 134 -36.56 14.40 -11.77
C PRO A 134 -35.80 14.97 -12.98
N GLY A 135 -36.23 14.63 -14.19
CA GLY A 135 -35.58 15.07 -15.43
C GLY A 135 -34.47 14.15 -15.95
N GLN A 136 -34.06 13.12 -15.20
CA GLN A 136 -33.18 12.07 -15.71
C GLN A 136 -33.98 10.94 -16.40
N PRO A 137 -33.41 10.27 -17.41
CA PRO A 137 -34.05 9.11 -18.03
C PRO A 137 -34.31 8.03 -16.98
N GLY A 138 -35.55 7.54 -16.92
CA GLY A 138 -35.98 6.53 -15.94
C GLY A 138 -36.61 7.07 -14.66
N PHE A 139 -36.87 8.39 -14.56
CA PHE A 139 -37.68 8.96 -13.48
C PHE A 139 -39.19 8.84 -13.76
N PRO A 140 -40.02 8.40 -12.80
CA PRO A 140 -39.66 7.84 -11.50
C PRO A 140 -39.13 6.40 -11.62
N TYR A 141 -38.12 6.04 -10.81
CA TYR A 141 -37.58 4.68 -10.80
C TYR A 141 -38.66 3.69 -10.36
N LYS A 142 -39.02 2.76 -11.26
CA LYS A 142 -39.91 1.65 -10.96
C LYS A 142 -39.06 0.42 -10.62
N SER A 143 -39.29 -0.16 -9.44
CA SER A 143 -38.62 -1.41 -9.04
C SER A 143 -39.11 -2.56 -9.91
N GLU A 144 -38.20 -3.40 -10.39
CA GLU A 144 -38.54 -4.68 -11.03
C GLU A 144 -39.01 -5.74 -10.01
N ARG A 145 -38.70 -5.52 -8.73
CA ARG A 145 -39.11 -6.38 -7.61
C ARG A 145 -40.31 -5.75 -6.94
N CYS A 146 -41.47 -6.37 -7.10
CA CYS A 146 -42.74 -5.90 -6.55
C CYS A 146 -43.32 -6.86 -5.52
N ASN A 147 -43.00 -8.16 -5.63
CA ASN A 147 -43.46 -9.19 -4.71
C ASN A 147 -42.34 -9.63 -3.77
N ASP A 148 -42.69 -10.08 -2.56
CA ASP A 148 -41.73 -10.54 -1.56
C ASP A 148 -40.82 -11.67 -2.06
N ASN A 149 -41.39 -12.55 -2.89
CA ASN A 149 -40.65 -13.67 -3.49
C ASN A 149 -39.53 -13.22 -4.45
N ASP A 150 -39.64 -12.03 -5.05
CA ASP A 150 -38.67 -11.49 -6.02
C ASP A 150 -37.30 -11.22 -5.38
N TYR A 151 -37.27 -11.01 -4.05
CA TYR A 151 -36.04 -10.78 -3.31
C TYR A 151 -35.23 -12.06 -3.07
N ALA A 152 -35.89 -13.24 -3.10
CA ALA A 152 -35.27 -14.54 -2.82
C ALA A 152 -35.03 -15.41 -4.08
N GLU A 153 -35.48 -14.93 -5.24
CA GLU A 153 -35.58 -15.68 -6.49
C GLU A 153 -34.24 -16.17 -7.07
N ARG A 154 -33.14 -15.42 -6.88
CA ARG A 154 -31.79 -15.80 -7.34
C ARG A 154 -31.71 -16.19 -8.83
N GLY A 155 -32.44 -15.46 -9.67
CA GLY A 155 -32.43 -15.66 -11.13
C GLY A 155 -33.30 -16.82 -11.62
N PHE A 156 -34.14 -17.42 -10.77
CA PHE A 156 -35.03 -18.52 -11.15
C PHE A 156 -35.97 -18.19 -12.30
N LYS A 157 -36.66 -17.03 -12.30
CA LYS A 157 -37.59 -16.68 -13.40
C LYS A 157 -36.86 -16.31 -14.69
N LYS A 158 -35.56 -16.00 -14.63
CA LYS A 158 -34.73 -15.77 -15.82
C LYS A 158 -34.29 -17.07 -16.49
N ALA A 159 -34.36 -18.19 -15.78
CA ALA A 159 -34.16 -19.51 -16.36
C ALA A 159 -35.46 -19.93 -17.06
N THR A 160 -35.63 -19.53 -18.31
CA THR A 160 -36.64 -20.11 -19.19
C THR A 160 -36.33 -21.60 -19.37
N ILE A 161 -37.25 -22.47 -18.93
CA ILE A 161 -37.34 -23.85 -19.42
C ILE A 161 -38.01 -23.81 -20.79
#